data_AF-A0A261Q7U2-F1
#
_entry.id   AF-A0A261Q7U2-F1
#
_cell.length_a   1.000
_cell.length_b   1.000
_cell.length_c   1.000
_cell.angle_alpha   90.00
_cell.angle_beta   90.00
_cell.angle_gamma   90.00
#
_symmetry.space_group_name_H-M   'P 1'
#
loop_
_entity.id
_entity.type
_entity.pdbx_description
1 polymer ?
#
loop_
_entity_poly.entity_id
_entity_poly.type
_entity_poly.pdbx_seq_one_letter_code
_entity_poly.pdbx_strand_id
1 'polypeptide(L)'
;MQLVANFDKDIFKNVNLKFRYQAFASFKDLAAIDNRLDAKITAKINRFLNFNFDLIALYDQDQVTKIQYAQSMGLGFLYTFK
;
A
#
# COMPACT_ATOMS: atom_id res chain seq x y z
N MET A 1 -16.59 7.41 -9.73
CA MET A 1 -15.51 8.42 -9.78
C MET A 1 -14.37 8.01 -8.85
N GLN A 2 -13.16 8.54 -9.04
CA GLN A 2 -12.00 8.17 -8.21
C GLN A 2 -11.05 9.35 -7.97
N LEU A 3 -10.55 9.45 -6.74
CA LEU A 3 -9.46 10.34 -6.32
C LEU A 3 -8.31 9.49 -5.78
N VAL A 4 -7.06 9.86 -6.12
CA VAL A 4 -5.85 9.18 -5.63
C VAL A 4 -4.83 10.21 -5.19
N ALA A 5 -4.26 9.99 -4.01
CA ALA A 5 -3.07 10.69 -3.54
C ALA A 5 -1.96 9.66 -3.28
N ASN A 6 -0.76 9.93 -3.80
CA ASN A 6 0.40 9.07 -3.63
C ASN A 6 1.53 9.85 -2.94
N PHE A 7 2.24 9.16 -2.06
CA PHE A 7 3.49 9.59 -1.46
C PHE A 7 4.51 8.47 -1.66
N ASP A 8 5.69 8.82 -2.15
CA ASP A 8 6.81 7.90 -2.39
C ASP A 8 8.10 8.62 -2.01
N LYS A 9 8.76 8.14 -0.95
CA LYS A 9 9.96 8.77 -0.44
C LYS A 9 10.91 7.78 0.21
N ASP A 10 12.19 7.93 -0.11
CA ASP A 10 13.26 7.37 0.70
C ASP A 10 13.37 8.15 2.01
N ILE A 11 12.88 7.54 3.08
CA ILE A 11 12.89 8.11 4.43
C ILE A 11 14.24 7.88 5.13
N PHE A 12 14.98 6.85 4.70
CA PHE A 12 16.37 6.59 5.05
C PHE A 12 17.12 6.06 3.82
N LYS A 13 18.46 6.07 3.86
CA LYS A 13 19.31 5.64 2.71
C LYS A 13 18.96 4.26 2.13
N ASN A 14 18.45 3.34 2.97
CA ASN A 14 18.11 1.98 2.58
C ASN A 14 16.63 1.65 2.82
N VAL A 15 15.77 2.65 3.08
CA VAL A 15 14.35 2.44 3.40
C VAL A 15 13.49 3.39 2.59
N ASN A 16 12.63 2.81 1.75
CA ASN A 16 11.61 3.52 1.00
C ASN A 16 10.24 3.31 1.66
N LEU A 17 9.48 4.39 1.76
CA LEU A 17 8.10 4.39 2.22
C LEU A 17 7.20 4.84 1.07
N LYS A 18 6.20 4.02 0.76
CA LYS A 18 5.10 4.41 -0.13
C LYS A 18 3.80 4.41 0.65
N PHE A 19 3.01 5.44 0.39
CA PHE A 19 1.67 5.56 0.94
C PHE A 19 0.73 5.99 -0.17
N ARG A 20 -0.44 5.35 -0.23
CA ARG A 20 -1.47 5.65 -1.21
C ARG A 20 -2.81 5.74 -0.52
N TYR A 21 -3.48 6.87 -0.73
CA TYR A 21 -4.89 7.02 -0.41
C TYR A 21 -5.71 7.00 -1.69
N GLN A 22 -6.79 6.23 -1.68
CA GLN A 22 -7.74 6.14 -2.78
C GLN A 22 -9.15 6.27 -2.23
N ALA A 23 -9.90 7.24 -2.74
CA ALA A 23 -11.33 7.36 -2.54
C ALA A 23 -12.03 7.03 -3.86
N PHE A 24 -13.01 6.14 -3.86
CA PHE A 24 -13.70 5.71 -5.07
C PHE A 24 -15.18 5.46 -4.81
N ALA A 25 -16.00 5.69 -5.82
CA ALA A 25 -17.44 5.44 -5.77
C ALA A 25 -17.91 4.83 -7.08
N SER A 26 -18.87 3.92 -7.00
CA SER A 26 -19.53 3.32 -8.15
C SER A 26 -20.34 4.35 -8.94
N PHE A 27 -20.58 4.12 -10.23
CA PHE A 27 -21.50 4.96 -11.00
C PHE A 27 -22.95 4.80 -10.56
N LYS A 28 -23.28 3.70 -9.88
CA LYS A 28 -24.63 3.42 -9.37
C LYS A 28 -24.98 4.29 -8.15
N ASP A 29 -23.99 4.60 -7.32
CA ASP A 29 -24.14 5.43 -6.14
C ASP A 29 -22.85 6.24 -5.92
N LEU A 30 -22.91 7.53 -6.21
CA LEU A 30 -21.78 8.44 -6.05
C LEU A 30 -21.62 8.95 -4.60
N ALA A 31 -22.63 8.76 -3.75
CA ALA A 31 -22.55 9.09 -2.33
C ALA A 31 -21.87 7.97 -1.52
N ALA A 32 -21.87 6.75 -2.05
CA ALA A 32 -21.16 5.59 -1.53
C ALA A 32 -19.65 5.67 -1.81
N ILE A 33 -18.93 6.51 -1.06
CA ILE A 33 -17.48 6.64 -1.20
C ILE A 33 -16.77 5.58 -0.35
N ASP A 34 -16.13 4.65 -1.04
CA ASP A 34 -15.21 3.68 -0.46
C ASP A 34 -13.83 4.30 -0.29
N ASN A 35 -13.16 3.92 0.80
CA ASN A 35 -11.88 4.49 1.20
C ASN A 35 -10.84 3.40 1.36
N ARG A 36 -9.70 3.55 0.69
CA ARG A 36 -8.59 2.62 0.73
C ARG A 36 -7.29 3.33 1.06
N LEU A 37 -6.56 2.73 1.98
CA LEU A 37 -5.24 3.13 2.41
C LEU A 37 -4.26 1.99 2.16
N ASP A 38 -3.23 2.24 1.35
CA ASP A 38 -2.11 1.32 1.17
C ASP A 38 -0.85 1.94 1.78
N ALA A 39 -0.12 1.18 2.59
CA ALA A 39 1.20 1.54 3.11
C ALA A 39 2.19 0.43 2.77
N LYS A 40 3.35 0.80 2.21
CA LYS A 40 4.42 -0.12 1.82
C LYS A 40 5.74 0.38 2.35
N ILE A 41 6.48 -0.48 3.03
CA ILE A 41 7.86 -0.24 3.46
C ILE A 41 8.75 -1.25 2.75
N THR A 42 9.77 -0.75 2.06
CA THR A 42 10.82 -1.58 1.46
C THR A 42 12.16 -1.18 2.08
N ALA A 43 12.82 -2.14 2.72
CA ALA A 43 14.13 -1.96 3.33
C ALA A 43 15.19 -2.85 2.68
N LYS A 44 16.30 -2.27 2.24
CA LYS A 44 17.48 -3.00 1.76
C LYS A 44 18.38 -3.33 2.95
N ILE A 45 18.29 -4.56 3.44
CA ILE A 45 19.09 -5.03 4.58
C ILE A 45 20.57 -5.06 4.20
N ASN A 46 20.90 -5.65 3.05
CA ASN A 46 22.25 -5.66 2.50
C ASN A 46 22.23 -5.75 0.98
N ARG A 47 23.40 -5.97 0.35
CA ARG A 47 23.49 -6.05 -1.12
C ARG A 47 22.68 -7.20 -1.74
N PHE A 48 22.31 -8.20 -0.95
CA PHE A 48 21.63 -9.42 -1.37
C PHE A 48 20.24 -9.62 -0.76
N LEU A 49 19.86 -8.86 0.27
CA LEU A 49 18.62 -9.08 1.00
C LEU A 49 17.79 -7.80 1.03
N ASN A 50 16.52 -7.95 0.68
CA ASN A 50 15.49 -6.96 0.88
C ASN A 50 14.42 -7.48 1.84
N PHE A 51 13.76 -6.55 2.51
CA PHE A 51 12.58 -6.76 3.30
C PHE A 51 11.48 -5.87 2.75
N ASN A 52 10.27 -6.42 2.65
CA ASN A 52 9.08 -5.69 2.25
C ASN A 52 7.98 -5.96 3.26
N PHE A 53 7.25 -4.91 3.62
CA PHE A 53 6.03 -4.97 4.41
C PHE A 53 4.97 -4.13 3.74
N ASP A 54 3.79 -4.70 3.59
CA ASP A 54 2.62 -4.11 2.95
C ASP A 54 1.43 -4.20 3.88
N LEU A 55 0.69 -3.10 3.99
CA LEU A 55 -0.57 -3.02 4.74
C LEU A 55 -1.61 -2.31 3.87
N ILE A 56 -2.80 -2.88 3.84
CA ILE A 56 -3.98 -2.32 3.19
C ILE A 56 -5.07 -2.20 4.26
N ALA A 57 -5.67 -1.02 4.36
CA ALA A 57 -6.92 -0.80 5.09
C ALA A 57 -7.99 -0.38 4.08
N LEU A 58 -9.12 -1.08 4.08
CA LEU A 58 -10.24 -0.84 3.17
C LEU A 58 -11.52 -0.66 3.98
N TYR A 59 -12.25 0.40 3.69
CA TYR A 59 -13.62 0.60 4.13
C TYR A 59 -14.52 0.69 2.90
N ASP A 60 -15.45 -0.26 2.79
CA ASP A 60 -16.45 -0.34 1.72
C ASP A 60 -17.81 -0.53 2.37
N GLN A 61 -18.66 0.48 2.24
CA GLN A 61 -19.94 0.53 2.94
C GLN A 61 -20.98 -0.45 2.39
N ASP A 62 -20.85 -0.84 1.11
CA ASP A 62 -21.83 -1.66 0.40
C ASP A 62 -21.51 -3.15 0.52
N GLN A 63 -20.25 -3.51 0.83
CA GLN A 63 -19.84 -4.88 1.14
C GLN A 63 -19.99 -5.24 2.61
N VAL A 64 -19.27 -4.51 3.48
CA VAL A 64 -19.26 -4.75 4.93
C VAL A 64 -18.97 -3.44 5.63
N THR A 65 -19.88 -2.96 6.47
CA THR A 65 -19.77 -1.70 7.24
C THR A 65 -18.75 -1.78 8.39
N LYS A 66 -17.51 -2.19 8.07
CA LYS A 66 -16.36 -2.27 8.97
C LYS A 66 -15.08 -2.12 8.17
N ILE A 67 -14.01 -1.68 8.83
CA ILE A 67 -12.68 -1.64 8.20
C ILE A 67 -12.15 -3.07 8.05
N GLN A 68 -11.63 -3.37 6.87
CA GLN A 68 -10.96 -4.62 6.52
C GLN A 68 -9.47 -4.36 6.36
N TYR A 69 -8.63 -5.26 6.89
CA TYR A 69 -7.18 -5.15 6.81
C TYR A 69 -6.59 -6.33 6.06
N ALA A 70 -5.60 -6.07 5.22
CA ALA A 70 -4.75 -7.09 4.62
C ALA A 70 -3.28 -6.70 4.79
N GLN A 71 -2.47 -7.61 5.29
CA GLN A 71 -1.04 -7.39 5.47
C GLN A 71 -0.24 -8.47 4.74
N SER A 72 0.92 -8.08 4.22
CA SER A 72 1.88 -8.99 3.61
C SER A 72 3.29 -8.59 4.04
N MET A 73 4.15 -9.58 4.23
CA MET A 73 5.53 -9.37 4.60
C MET A 73 6.40 -10.39 3.87
N GLY A 74 7.55 -9.96 3.38
CA GLY A 74 8.45 -10.82 2.63
C GLY A 74 9.90 -10.42 2.76
N LEU A 75 10.77 -11.43 2.77
CA LEU A 75 12.20 -11.28 2.56
C LEU A 75 12.53 -11.77 1.16
N GLY A 76 13.27 -10.98 0.39
CA GLY A 76 13.69 -11.32 -0.96
C GLY A 76 15.20 -11.37 -1.07
N PHE A 77 15.71 -12.38 -1.77
CA PHE A 77 17.11 -12.46 -2.15
C PHE A 77 17.30 -11.81 -3.52
N LEU A 78 18.21 -10.84 -3.60
CA LEU A 78 18.62 -10.19 -4.84
C LEU A 78 20.02 -10.66 -5.21
N TYR A 79 20.16 -11.33 -6.34
CA TYR A 79 21.46 -11.67 -6.91
C TYR A 79 21.58 -11.00 -8.28
N THR A 80 22.60 -10.18 -8.45
CA THR A 80 22.88 -9.49 -9.72
C THR A 80 24.20 -10.00 -10.27
N PHE A 81 24.17 -10.61 -11.45
CA PHE A 81 25.38 -10.95 -12.21
C PHE A 81 26.06 -9.67 -12.68
N LYS A 82 27.40 -9.62 -12.58
CA LYS A 82 28.23 -8.62 -13.23
C LYS A 82 28.85 -9.21 -14.48
#